data_AF-A0A9E5BZF5-F1
#
_entry.id   AF-A0A9E5BZF5-F1
#
_cell.length_a   1.000
_cell.length_b   1.000
_cell.length_c   1.000
_cell.angle_alpha   90.00
_cell.angle_beta   90.00
_cell.angle_gamma   90.00
#
_symmetry.space_group_name_H-M   'P 1'
#
loop_
_entity.id
_entity.type
_entity.pdbx_description
1 polymer ?
#
loop_
_entity_poly.entity_id
_entity_poly.type
_entity_poly.pdbx_seq_one_letter_code
_entity_poly.pdbx_strand_id
1 'polypeptide(L)'
;MQYRNVDDNPLGLTPYVIGDAATFETRDLTLEFKNNLDALIDDVADAESPKSFTQMDLCVCWASVEKGFPGYEIQEVTAENLELRQYPGVTHLLGKDGETHVISVIMLKNVIDMIRAGQVQLQ
;
A
#
# COMPACT_ATOMS: atom_id res chain seq x y z
N MET A 1 -9.61 -6.78 18.11
CA MET A 1 -11.02 -7.17 18.38
C MET A 1 -11.06 -8.70 18.29
N GLN A 2 -11.58 -9.43 19.29
CA GLN A 2 -11.60 -10.91 19.27
C GLN A 2 -12.90 -11.42 18.66
N TYR A 3 -12.83 -12.20 17.59
CA TYR A 3 -13.99 -12.88 17.00
C TYR A 3 -13.94 -14.37 17.39
N ARG A 4 -14.98 -14.87 18.05
CA ARG A 4 -15.00 -16.24 18.63
C ARG A 4 -15.95 -17.22 17.93
N ASN A 5 -16.77 -16.76 16.98
CA ASN A 5 -17.73 -17.60 16.25
C ASN A 5 -17.86 -17.19 14.79
N VAL A 6 -18.36 -18.09 13.93
CA VAL A 6 -18.66 -17.83 12.51
C VAL A 6 -19.70 -16.70 12.36
N ASP A 7 -20.59 -16.53 13.34
CA ASP A 7 -21.54 -15.42 13.41
C ASP A 7 -20.90 -14.08 13.79
N ASP A 8 -19.68 -14.10 14.34
CA ASP A 8 -18.85 -12.94 14.68
C ASP A 8 -17.81 -12.67 13.58
N ASN A 9 -17.98 -13.19 12.37
CA ASN A 9 -17.08 -12.95 11.24
C ASN A 9 -17.65 -11.85 10.32
N PRO A 10 -17.54 -10.55 10.68
CA PRO A 10 -18.13 -9.46 9.90
C PRO A 10 -17.57 -9.36 8.47
N LEU A 11 -16.45 -10.04 8.20
CA LEU A 11 -15.76 -10.06 6.92
C LEU A 11 -16.03 -11.33 6.10
N GLY A 12 -16.77 -12.31 6.64
CA GLY A 12 -17.10 -13.56 5.94
C GLY A 12 -15.89 -14.41 5.52
N LEU A 13 -14.73 -14.21 6.16
CA LEU A 13 -13.48 -14.89 5.80
C LEU A 13 -13.54 -16.39 6.11
N THR A 14 -13.00 -17.22 5.22
CA THR A 14 -13.01 -18.68 5.41
C THR A 14 -11.99 -19.11 6.47
N PRO A 15 -12.19 -20.25 7.16
CA PRO A 15 -11.22 -20.79 8.13
C PRO A 15 -9.82 -20.99 7.54
N TYR A 16 -9.75 -21.21 6.21
CA TYR A 16 -8.50 -21.29 5.46
C TYR A 16 -7.69 -19.98 5.49
N VAL A 17 -8.36 -18.82 5.48
CA VAL A 17 -7.73 -17.49 5.53
C VAL A 17 -7.34 -17.10 6.96
N ILE A 18 -8.13 -17.53 7.95
CA ILE A 18 -7.91 -17.20 9.37
C ILE A 18 -6.83 -18.11 9.99
N GLY A 19 -6.65 -19.32 9.47
CA GLY A 19 -5.77 -20.34 10.04
C GLY A 19 -6.24 -20.78 11.44
N ASP A 20 -5.37 -21.50 12.17
CA ASP A 20 -5.64 -21.94 13.56
C ASP A 20 -5.37 -20.85 14.60
N ALA A 21 -5.09 -19.61 14.18
CA ALA A 21 -4.74 -18.51 15.07
C ALA A 21 -5.99 -17.99 15.80
N ALA A 22 -6.05 -18.21 17.12
CA ALA A 22 -7.17 -17.82 17.99
C ALA A 22 -7.34 -16.29 18.16
N THR A 23 -6.41 -15.49 17.66
CA THR A 23 -6.40 -14.03 17.77
C THR A 23 -6.04 -13.41 16.44
N PHE A 24 -7.03 -12.78 15.81
CA PHE A 24 -6.85 -11.93 14.66
C PHE A 24 -6.65 -10.49 15.14
N GLU A 25 -5.49 -9.92 14.87
CA GLU A 25 -5.24 -8.50 15.10
C GLU A 25 -5.53 -7.73 13.82
N THR A 26 -6.51 -6.83 13.90
CA THR A 26 -6.81 -5.86 12.86
C THR A 26 -6.09 -4.56 13.18
N ARG A 27 -5.32 -4.04 12.24
CA ARG A 27 -4.81 -2.68 12.25
C ARG A 27 -5.64 -1.85 11.28
N ASP A 28 -6.08 -0.68 11.74
CA ASP A 28 -6.69 0.31 10.85
C ASP A 28 -5.60 0.87 9.94
N LEU A 29 -5.86 0.87 8.64
CA LEU A 29 -4.96 1.38 7.61
C LEU A 29 -5.65 2.55 6.91
N THR A 30 -4.88 3.61 6.65
CA THR A 30 -5.33 4.72 5.82
C THR A 30 -4.92 4.48 4.37
N LEU A 31 -5.93 4.46 3.49
CA LEU A 31 -5.78 4.19 2.06
C LEU A 31 -6.18 5.42 1.24
N GLU A 32 -5.31 5.83 0.32
CA GLU A 32 -5.57 6.91 -0.62
C GLU A 32 -5.66 6.39 -2.07
N PHE A 33 -6.62 6.92 -2.83
CA PHE A 33 -6.77 6.66 -4.26
C PHE A 33 -6.50 7.92 -5.05
N LYS A 34 -5.55 7.85 -5.97
CA LYS A 34 -5.13 9.00 -6.77
C LYS A 34 -4.99 8.64 -8.24
N ASN A 35 -5.18 9.62 -9.11
CA ASN A 35 -4.94 9.43 -10.55
C ASN A 35 -3.46 9.12 -10.81
N ASN A 36 -2.55 9.86 -10.16
CA ASN A 36 -1.12 9.64 -10.19
C ASN A 36 -0.51 9.83 -8.79
N LEU A 37 0.72 9.36 -8.60
CA LEU A 37 1.42 9.47 -7.31
C LEU A 37 1.73 10.94 -6.96
N ASP A 38 1.99 11.75 -7.97
CA ASP A 38 2.29 13.17 -7.92
C ASP A 38 1.22 13.93 -7.12
N ALA A 39 -0.06 13.66 -7.40
CA ALA A 39 -1.19 14.26 -6.69
C ALA A 39 -1.34 13.81 -5.22
N LEU A 40 -0.66 12.73 -4.80
CA LEU A 40 -0.52 12.45 -3.37
C LEU A 40 0.58 13.29 -2.77
N ILE A 41 1.72 13.38 -3.45
CA ILE A 41 2.90 14.11 -2.99
C ILE A 41 2.56 15.60 -2.83
N ASP A 42 1.85 16.19 -3.78
CA ASP A 42 1.35 17.57 -3.70
C ASP A 42 0.45 17.76 -2.46
N ASP A 43 -0.49 16.84 -2.24
CA ASP A 43 -1.38 16.87 -1.08
C ASP A 43 -0.63 16.82 0.26
N VAL A 44 0.48 16.08 0.37
CA VAL A 44 1.24 15.95 1.63
C VAL A 44 2.39 16.95 1.76
N ALA A 45 2.75 17.63 0.66
CA ALA A 45 3.73 18.71 0.64
C ALA A 45 3.08 20.07 0.96
N ASP A 46 1.79 20.24 0.67
CA ASP A 46 1.04 21.44 1.02
C ASP A 46 0.84 21.54 2.55
N ALA A 47 1.38 22.61 3.14
CA ALA A 47 1.30 22.86 4.58
C ALA A 47 -0.12 23.16 5.07
N GLU A 48 -1.01 23.62 4.17
CA GLU A 48 -2.42 23.89 4.49
C GLU A 48 -3.30 22.63 4.32
N SER A 49 -2.72 21.55 3.78
CA SER A 49 -3.44 20.30 3.61
C SER A 49 -3.65 19.61 4.97
N PRO A 50 -4.85 19.07 5.24
CA PRO A 50 -5.11 18.29 6.45
C PRO A 50 -4.47 16.89 6.38
N LYS A 51 -3.83 16.53 5.27
CA LYS A 51 -3.25 15.21 5.03
C LYS A 51 -1.83 15.11 5.56
N SER A 52 -1.58 14.13 6.43
CA SER A 52 -0.25 13.84 6.93
C SER A 52 0.35 12.61 6.26
N PHE A 53 1.59 12.72 5.82
CA PHE A 53 2.39 11.61 5.29
C PHE A 53 2.47 10.43 6.28
N THR A 54 2.65 10.72 7.58
CA THR A 54 2.79 9.70 8.64
C THR A 54 1.48 9.00 9.00
N GLN A 55 0.34 9.48 8.50
CA GLN A 55 -0.98 8.91 8.78
C GLN A 55 -1.52 8.07 7.61
N MET A 56 -0.74 7.94 6.53
CA MET A 56 -1.14 7.22 5.32
C MET A 56 -0.33 5.94 5.17
N ASP A 57 -0.97 4.78 5.12
CA ASP A 57 -0.25 3.51 5.02
C ASP A 57 -0.11 3.04 3.57
N LEU A 58 -1.13 3.30 2.74
CA LEU A 58 -1.20 2.78 1.38
C LEU A 58 -1.72 3.82 0.38
N CYS A 59 -1.14 3.85 -0.82
CA CYS A 59 -1.62 4.62 -1.95
C CYS A 59 -1.82 3.74 -3.18
N VAL A 60 -2.98 3.85 -3.83
CA VAL A 60 -3.25 3.22 -5.12
C VAL A 60 -3.35 4.31 -6.18
N CYS A 61 -2.54 4.20 -7.22
CA CYS A 61 -2.53 5.16 -8.32
C CYS A 61 -2.25 4.52 -9.67
N TRP A 62 -2.50 5.22 -10.78
CA TRP A 62 -2.21 4.68 -12.10
C TRP A 62 -0.70 4.52 -12.34
N ALA A 63 0.06 5.60 -12.14
CA ALA A 63 1.51 5.69 -12.30
C ALA A 63 2.04 6.98 -11.63
N SER A 64 3.36 7.19 -11.64
CA SER A 64 3.98 8.51 -11.45
C SER A 64 4.15 9.20 -12.81
N VAL A 65 3.95 10.52 -12.87
CA VAL A 65 4.17 11.31 -14.10
C VAL A 65 5.55 11.97 -14.07
N GLU A 66 5.96 12.49 -12.92
CA GLU A 66 7.27 13.09 -12.72
C GLU A 66 8.32 12.09 -12.23
N LYS A 67 9.60 12.42 -12.47
CA LYS A 67 10.76 11.57 -12.14
C LYS A 67 11.47 11.95 -10.85
N GLY A 68 11.08 13.04 -10.19
CA GLY A 68 11.78 13.50 -8.99
C GLY A 68 10.99 14.54 -8.24
N PHE A 69 10.82 14.28 -6.94
CA PHE A 69 10.13 15.15 -6.01
C PHE A 69 11.11 15.52 -4.90
N PRO A 70 11.45 16.81 -4.72
CA PRO A 70 12.37 17.23 -3.66
C PRO A 70 11.88 16.77 -2.28
N GLY A 71 12.73 16.08 -1.53
CA GLY A 71 12.40 15.57 -0.19
C GLY A 71 11.60 14.26 -0.17
N TYR A 72 11.38 13.63 -1.33
CA TYR A 72 10.71 12.34 -1.42
C TYR A 72 11.54 11.33 -2.23
N GLU A 73 11.48 10.07 -1.80
CA GLU A 73 12.13 8.95 -2.47
C GLU A 73 11.09 7.93 -2.90
N ILE A 74 11.12 7.54 -4.18
CA ILE A 74 10.27 6.47 -4.71
C ILE A 74 11.18 5.28 -4.99
N GLN A 75 11.02 4.21 -4.21
CA GLN A 75 11.78 2.97 -4.34
C GLN A 75 10.93 1.89 -4.99
N GLU A 76 11.39 1.29 -6.08
CA GLU A 76 10.73 0.13 -6.69
C GLU A 76 10.90 -1.14 -5.84
N VAL A 77 9.84 -1.92 -5.72
CA VAL A 77 9.89 -3.27 -5.15
C VAL A 77 10.28 -4.25 -6.25
N THR A 78 11.44 -4.87 -6.07
CA THR A 78 12.06 -5.85 -6.96
C THR A 78 12.19 -7.19 -6.24
N ALA A 79 12.78 -8.18 -6.91
CA ALA A 79 13.07 -9.48 -6.29
C ALA A 79 14.12 -9.40 -5.17
N GLU A 80 14.96 -8.36 -5.17
CA GLU A 80 16.06 -8.19 -4.22
C GLU A 80 15.63 -7.59 -2.88
N ASN A 81 14.47 -6.91 -2.85
CA ASN A 81 13.92 -6.24 -1.68
C ASN A 81 12.44 -6.59 -1.45
N LEU A 82 12.03 -7.79 -1.88
CA LEU A 82 10.64 -8.25 -1.85
C LEU A 82 10.11 -8.33 -0.41
N GLU A 83 10.97 -8.54 0.58
CA GLU A 83 10.65 -8.52 2.00
C GLU A 83 10.11 -7.16 2.49
N LEU A 84 10.41 -6.06 1.79
CA LEU A 84 9.85 -4.75 2.11
C LEU A 84 8.38 -4.62 1.71
N ARG A 85 7.86 -5.57 0.92
CA ARG A 85 6.46 -5.62 0.51
C ARG A 85 5.58 -6.10 1.65
N GLN A 86 4.95 -5.14 2.34
CA GLN A 86 4.01 -5.45 3.42
C GLN A 86 2.63 -5.88 2.91
N TYR A 87 2.23 -5.43 1.72
CA TYR A 87 0.88 -5.69 1.18
C TYR A 87 0.91 -6.31 -0.23
N PRO A 88 -0.08 -7.15 -0.58
CA PRO A 88 -0.24 -7.63 -1.94
C PRO A 88 -0.42 -6.49 -2.95
N GLY A 89 0.21 -6.60 -4.12
CA GLY A 89 0.10 -5.62 -5.20
C GLY A 89 1.02 -4.40 -5.09
N VAL A 90 1.73 -4.20 -3.97
CA VAL A 90 2.69 -3.09 -3.83
C VAL A 90 3.80 -3.24 -4.86
N THR A 91 4.02 -2.16 -5.60
CA THR A 91 5.04 -2.06 -6.64
C THR A 91 6.14 -1.07 -6.27
N HIS A 92 5.84 -0.08 -5.42
CA HIS A 92 6.82 0.90 -4.96
C HIS A 92 6.59 1.24 -3.48
N LEU A 93 7.59 1.87 -2.90
CA LEU A 93 7.57 2.47 -1.58
C LEU A 93 7.85 3.96 -1.74
N LEU A 94 7.06 4.79 -1.07
CA LEU A 94 7.26 6.23 -1.03
C LEU A 94 7.79 6.62 0.36
N GLY A 95 9.02 7.12 0.41
CA GLY A 95 9.66 7.70 1.57
C GLY A 95 9.69 9.23 1.52
N LYS A 96 9.87 9.86 2.68
CA LYS A 96 10.03 11.32 2.84
C LYS A 96 11.25 11.60 3.71
N ASP A 97 12.05 12.58 3.33
CA ASP A 97 13.26 12.97 4.07
C ASP A 97 12.94 13.32 5.52
N GLY A 98 13.64 12.68 6.45
CA GLY A 98 13.46 12.88 7.89
C GLY A 98 12.31 12.08 8.52
N GLU A 99 11.51 11.35 7.73
CA GLU A 99 10.46 10.47 8.23
C GLU A 99 10.92 9.00 8.22
N THR A 100 10.57 8.26 9.29
CA THR A 100 10.80 6.79 9.32
C THR A 100 9.63 6.03 8.68
N HIS A 101 8.46 6.65 8.63
CA HIS A 101 7.27 6.07 8.02
C HIS A 101 7.42 5.98 6.51
N VAL A 102 6.84 4.96 5.89
CA VAL A 102 6.87 4.74 4.45
C VAL A 102 5.47 4.39 3.97
N ILE A 103 5.04 5.03 2.89
CA ILE A 103 3.76 4.72 2.25
C ILE A 103 3.98 3.61 1.24
N SER A 104 3.25 2.51 1.36
CA SER A 104 3.26 1.45 0.35
C SER A 104 2.43 1.89 -0.87
N VAL A 105 2.97 1.74 -2.08
CA VAL A 105 2.35 2.24 -3.31
C VAL A 105 2.03 1.09 -4.28
N ILE A 106 0.78 1.05 -4.73
CA ILE A 106 0.30 0.16 -5.79
C ILE A 106 0.12 0.99 -7.06
N MET A 107 1.11 0.93 -7.96
CA MET A 107 0.97 1.50 -9.30
C MET A 107 0.28 0.51 -10.23
N LEU A 108 -0.98 0.80 -10.58
CA LEU A 108 -1.84 -0.08 -11.36
C LEU A 108 -1.25 -0.39 -12.74
N LYS A 109 -0.58 0.57 -13.40
CA LYS A 109 0.09 0.33 -14.67
C LYS A 109 1.12 -0.80 -14.55
N ASN A 110 1.97 -0.77 -13.52
CA ASN A 110 2.98 -1.79 -13.28
C ASN A 110 2.35 -3.13 -12.94
N VAL A 111 1.29 -3.15 -12.13
CA VAL A 111 0.54 -4.38 -11.83
C VAL A 111 -0.01 -5.01 -13.12
N ILE A 112 -0.62 -4.23 -14.00
CA ILE A 112 -1.13 -4.72 -15.29
C ILE A 112 0.01 -5.24 -16.17
N ASP A 113 1.13 -4.53 -16.22
CA ASP A 113 2.30 -4.93 -17.01
C ASP A 113 2.88 -6.27 -16.49
N MET A 114 2.96 -6.45 -15.16
CA MET A 114 3.36 -7.72 -14.54
C MET A 114 2.38 -8.87 -14.82
N ILE A 115 1.07 -8.61 -14.75
CA ILE A 115 0.04 -9.61 -15.10
C ILE A 115 0.18 -10.02 -16.56
N ARG A 116 0.33 -9.04 -17.48
CA ARG A 116 0.50 -9.29 -18.92
C ARG A 116 1.79 -10.05 -19.22
N ALA A 117 2.85 -9.81 -18.46
CA ALA A 117 4.12 -10.55 -18.56
C ALA A 117 4.06 -11.96 -17.95
N GLY A 118 2.93 -12.34 -17.31
CA GLY A 118 2.78 -13.64 -16.63
C GLY A 118 3.57 -13.74 -15.33
N GLN A 119 4.05 -12.62 -14.78
CA GLN A 119 4.82 -12.56 -13.53
C GLN A 119 3.92 -12.61 -12.29
N VAL A 120 2.61 -12.36 -12.47
CA VAL A 120 1.59 -12.47 -11.42
C VAL A 120 0.46 -13.34 -11.94
N GLN A 121 0.19 -14.45 -11.25
CA GLN A 121 -0.98 -15.28 -11.51
C GLN A 121 -2.12 -14.86 -10.57
N LEU A 122 -3.25 -14.45 -11.16
CA LEU A 122 -4.50 -14.31 -10.42
C LEU A 122 -5.03 -15.74 -10.19
N GLN A 123 -4.89 -16.24 -8.97
CA GLN A 123 -5.52 -17.49 -8.54
C GLN A 123 -6.99 -17.26 -8.21
#